data_AF-A0A059F053-F1
#
_entry.id   AF-A0A059F053-F1
#
_cell.length_a   1.000
_cell.length_b   1.000
_cell.length_c   1.000
_cell.angle_alpha   90.00
_cell.angle_beta   90.00
_cell.angle_gamma   90.00
#
_symmetry.space_group_name_H-M   'P 1'
#
loop_
_entity.id
_entity.type
_entity.pdbx_description
1 polymer ?
#
loop_
_entity_poly.entity_id
_entity_poly.type
_entity_poly.pdbx_seq_one_letter_code
_entity_poly.pdbx_strand_id
1 'polypeptide(L)'
;MIEQDEEIINILEEIDSVFSQINKTLKSLNEKFISLENNTDKLIINNKPLFNFFTISSAQPKNESNIVSITEESQSLIKPITPVNPFRFSGEIAEFDPKLLPSNFTELEDIKLVYSFIKNKKRISKTEIYSYFNNITKEVINIYLDVLHRKKFILMEGDLLIG
;
A
#
# COMPACT_ATOMS: atom_id res chain seq x y z
N MET A 1 -54.41 -22.01 19.57
CA MET A 1 -54.54 -21.18 18.35
C MET A 1 -54.28 -19.72 18.68
N ILE A 2 -55.07 -19.07 19.56
CA ILE A 2 -54.90 -17.64 19.89
C ILE A 2 -53.49 -17.31 20.43
N GLU A 3 -52.91 -18.16 21.28
CA GLU A 3 -51.57 -17.96 21.86
C GLU A 3 -50.44 -17.94 20.81
N GLN A 4 -50.57 -18.73 19.73
CA GLN A 4 -49.59 -18.74 18.64
C GLN A 4 -49.71 -17.49 17.78
N ASP A 5 -50.93 -16.98 17.58
CA ASP A 5 -51.16 -15.75 16.83
C ASP A 5 -50.64 -14.51 17.59
N GLU A 6 -50.77 -14.49 18.92
CA GLU A 6 -50.17 -13.43 19.77
C GLU A 6 -48.64 -13.46 19.74
N GLU A 7 -48.03 -14.65 19.75
CA GLU A 7 -46.58 -14.80 19.63
C GLU A 7 -46.07 -14.29 18.27
N ILE A 8 -46.79 -14.58 17.19
CA ILE A 8 -46.47 -14.06 15.85
C ILE A 8 -46.56 -12.53 15.80
N ILE A 9 -47.57 -11.93 16.43
CA ILE A 9 -47.73 -10.46 16.49
C ILE A 9 -46.55 -9.83 17.25
N ASN A 10 -46.17 -10.38 18.40
CA ASN A 10 -45.05 -9.88 19.19
C ASN A 10 -43.72 -9.93 18.41
N ILE A 11 -43.48 -11.02 17.67
CA ILE A 11 -42.29 -11.15 16.82
C ILE A 11 -42.29 -10.09 15.71
N LEU A 12 -43.43 -9.83 15.08
CA LEU A 12 -43.55 -8.79 14.04
C LEU A 12 -43.26 -7.39 14.60
N GLU A 13 -43.77 -7.06 15.79
CA GLU A 13 -43.48 -5.78 16.44
C GLU A 13 -41.98 -5.64 16.80
N GLU A 14 -41.37 -6.73 17.26
CA GLU A 14 -39.92 -6.75 17.54
C GLU A 14 -39.12 -6.54 16.26
N ILE A 15 -39.50 -7.20 15.16
CA ILE A 15 -38.89 -7.02 13.84
C ILE A 15 -38.98 -5.55 13.39
N ASP A 16 -40.15 -4.91 13.49
CA ASP A 16 -40.33 -3.50 13.10
C ASP A 16 -39.50 -2.54 13.96
N SER A 17 -39.40 -2.83 15.27
CA SER A 17 -38.55 -2.09 16.19
C SER A 17 -37.07 -2.20 15.80
N VAL A 18 -36.60 -3.42 15.51
CA VAL A 18 -35.22 -3.68 15.07
C VAL A 18 -34.94 -3.00 13.74
N PHE A 19 -35.83 -3.08 12.75
CA PHE A 19 -35.66 -2.38 11.48
C PHE A 19 -35.60 -0.86 11.66
N SER A 20 -36.42 -0.30 12.53
CA SER A 20 -36.35 1.12 12.88
C SER A 20 -35.02 1.50 13.55
N GLN A 21 -34.49 0.66 14.43
CA GLN A 21 -33.19 0.89 15.08
C GLN A 21 -32.03 0.80 14.08
N ILE A 22 -32.06 -0.19 13.17
CA ILE A 22 -31.09 -0.32 12.08
C ILE A 22 -31.10 0.94 11.23
N ASN A 23 -32.29 1.40 10.81
CA ASN A 23 -32.40 2.56 9.94
C ASN A 23 -31.89 3.85 10.61
N LYS A 24 -32.19 4.04 11.91
CA LYS A 24 -31.63 5.15 12.70
C LYS A 24 -30.10 5.07 12.78
N THR A 25 -29.55 3.87 12.97
CA THR A 25 -28.11 3.65 13.06
C THR A 25 -27.42 3.95 11.73
N LEU A 26 -27.98 3.46 10.61
CA LEU A 26 -27.47 3.73 9.27
C LEU A 26 -27.47 5.23 8.95
N LYS A 27 -28.55 5.94 9.31
CA LYS A 27 -28.62 7.39 9.14
C LYS A 27 -27.53 8.11 9.93
N SER A 28 -27.31 7.74 11.19
CA SER A 28 -26.23 8.32 12.01
C SER A 28 -24.84 8.01 11.43
N LEU A 29 -24.62 6.80 10.91
CA LEU A 29 -23.37 6.42 10.25
C LEU A 29 -23.11 7.28 9.01
N ASN A 30 -24.14 7.50 8.19
CA ASN A 30 -24.05 8.34 7.01
C ASN A 30 -23.71 9.80 7.35
N GLU A 31 -24.36 10.36 8.38
CA GLU A 31 -24.03 11.70 8.88
C GLU A 31 -22.57 11.80 9.36
N LYS A 32 -22.07 10.75 10.03
CA LYS A 32 -20.67 10.68 10.44
C LYS A 32 -19.72 10.60 9.25
N PHE A 33 -20.02 9.82 8.22
CA PHE A 33 -19.20 9.76 7.00
C PHE A 33 -19.11 11.12 6.31
N ILE A 34 -20.24 11.82 6.15
CA ILE A 34 -20.27 13.16 5.57
C ILE A 34 -19.42 14.11 6.43
N SER A 35 -19.53 14.05 7.76
CA SER A 35 -18.70 14.89 8.64
C SER A 35 -17.20 14.59 8.50
N LEU A 36 -16.82 13.32 8.32
CA LEU A 36 -15.44 12.88 8.16
C LEU A 36 -14.86 13.33 6.82
N GLU A 37 -15.63 13.19 5.73
CA GLU A 37 -15.25 13.65 4.40
C GLU A 37 -14.96 15.16 4.43
N ASN A 38 -15.90 15.95 4.96
CA ASN A 38 -15.74 17.40 5.11
C ASN A 38 -14.52 17.76 5.98
N ASN A 39 -14.23 17.01 7.05
CA ASN A 39 -13.06 17.24 7.88
C ASN A 39 -11.75 16.88 7.15
N THR A 40 -11.77 15.83 6.35
CA THR A 40 -10.62 15.41 5.53
C THR A 40 -10.32 16.46 4.47
N ASP A 41 -11.34 16.97 3.78
CA ASP A 41 -11.18 18.05 2.80
C ASP A 41 -10.61 19.31 3.42
N LYS A 42 -11.12 19.72 4.59
CA LYS A 42 -10.56 20.84 5.36
C LYS A 42 -9.09 20.59 5.71
N LEU A 43 -8.73 19.39 6.14
CA LEU A 43 -7.35 19.04 6.48
C LEU A 43 -6.44 19.14 5.25
N ILE A 44 -6.89 18.62 4.10
CA ILE A 44 -6.13 18.67 2.84
C ILE A 44 -5.93 20.13 2.41
N ILE A 45 -7.00 20.95 2.42
CA ILE A 45 -6.94 22.37 2.04
C ILE A 45 -6.00 23.13 2.97
N ASN A 46 -6.13 22.96 4.29
CA ASN A 46 -5.31 23.65 5.27
C ASN A 46 -3.83 23.28 5.18
N ASN A 47 -3.53 22.03 4.84
CA ASN A 47 -2.16 21.54 4.70
C ASN A 47 -1.65 21.61 3.25
N LYS A 48 -2.42 22.15 2.31
CA LYS A 48 -2.02 22.30 0.90
C LYS A 48 -0.66 23.00 0.74
N PRO A 49 -0.31 24.06 1.49
CA PRO A 49 1.02 24.66 1.40
C PRO A 49 2.13 23.70 1.82
N LEU A 50 1.88 22.84 2.81
CA LEU A 50 2.81 21.84 3.28
C LEU A 50 2.98 20.72 2.24
N PHE A 51 1.87 20.25 1.65
CA PHE A 51 1.91 19.34 0.51
C PHE A 51 2.72 19.94 -0.63
N ASN A 52 2.49 21.20 -1.01
CA ASN A 52 3.24 21.90 -2.06
C ASN A 52 4.73 22.06 -1.74
N PHE A 53 5.10 22.15 -0.45
CA PHE A 53 6.49 22.28 -0.01
C PHE A 53 7.25 20.95 -0.13
N PHE A 54 6.60 19.84 0.20
CA PHE A 54 7.20 18.50 0.11
C PHE A 54 7.00 17.83 -1.25
N THR A 55 6.03 18.26 -2.05
CA THR A 55 6.01 17.98 -3.48
C THR A 55 6.99 18.92 -4.15
N ILE A 56 8.28 18.61 -4.01
CA ILE A 56 9.27 19.01 -4.99
C ILE A 56 8.71 18.55 -6.32
N SER A 57 8.27 19.47 -7.17
CA SER A 57 8.00 19.17 -8.57
C SER A 57 9.23 18.44 -9.05
N SER A 58 9.14 17.12 -9.23
CA SER A 58 10.12 16.42 -10.02
C SER A 58 10.11 17.21 -11.31
N ALA A 59 11.25 17.82 -11.64
CA ALA A 59 11.41 18.50 -12.89
C ALA A 59 11.21 17.44 -13.96
N GLN A 60 9.95 17.25 -14.38
CA GLN A 60 9.63 16.64 -15.64
C GLN A 60 10.47 17.42 -16.66
N PRO A 61 11.27 16.74 -17.49
CA PRO A 61 11.99 17.42 -18.56
C PRO A 61 10.95 18.23 -19.34
N LYS A 62 11.23 19.53 -19.46
CA LYS A 62 10.38 20.51 -20.15
C LYS A 62 9.97 19.96 -21.52
N ASN A 63 8.71 19.56 -21.64
CA ASN A 63 8.02 19.55 -22.92
C ASN A 63 6.87 20.52 -22.76
N GLU A 64 7.11 21.73 -23.24
CA GLU A 64 6.09 22.72 -23.51
C GLU A 64 5.05 22.11 -24.46
N SER A 65 3.82 21.98 -24.01
CA SER A 65 2.67 21.98 -24.92
C SER A 65 1.43 22.46 -24.17
N ASN A 66 1.17 23.75 -24.40
CA ASN A 66 -0.11 24.42 -24.51
C ASN A 66 -1.35 23.70 -23.95
N ILE A 67 -2.04 24.45 -23.09
CA ILE A 67 -3.49 24.37 -22.91
C ILE A 67 -4.14 24.29 -24.30
N VAL A 68 -4.67 23.13 -24.67
CA VAL A 68 -5.58 22.99 -25.81
C VAL A 68 -6.85 22.34 -25.29
N SER A 69 -7.90 23.13 -25.38
CA SER A 69 -9.30 22.75 -25.20
C SER A 69 -9.59 21.42 -25.87
N ILE A 70 -10.31 20.57 -25.15
CA ILE A 70 -10.76 19.27 -25.63
C ILE A 70 -11.72 19.52 -26.81
N THR A 71 -11.23 19.33 -28.03
CA THR A 71 -12.04 19.15 -29.24
C THR A 71 -11.89 17.72 -29.74
N GLU A 72 -13.03 17.17 -30.16
CA GLU A 72 -13.42 15.75 -30.19
C GLU A 72 -12.70 14.82 -31.21
N GLU A 73 -11.47 15.10 -31.62
CA GLU A 73 -10.87 14.43 -32.79
C GLU A 73 -9.58 13.64 -32.52
N SER A 74 -9.41 13.04 -31.33
CA SER A 74 -8.26 12.15 -31.07
C SER A 74 -8.67 10.85 -30.40
N GLN A 75 -9.64 10.17 -30.99
CA GLN A 75 -9.94 8.76 -30.71
C GLN A 75 -8.94 7.84 -31.43
N SER A 76 -7.67 7.77 -31.01
CA SER A 76 -6.79 6.68 -31.49
C SER A 76 -5.55 6.35 -30.64
N LEU A 77 -5.46 6.77 -29.37
CA LEU A 77 -4.32 6.42 -28.50
C LEU A 77 -4.74 6.02 -27.07
N ILE A 78 -5.93 5.44 -26.90
CA ILE A 78 -6.29 4.77 -25.65
C ILE A 78 -5.63 3.38 -25.66
N LYS A 79 -4.40 3.29 -25.13
CA LYS A 79 -3.90 1.98 -24.68
C LYS A 79 -4.86 1.49 -23.60
N PRO A 80 -5.23 0.18 -23.59
CA PRO A 80 -6.08 -0.35 -22.55
C PRO A 80 -5.46 -0.03 -21.19
N ILE A 81 -6.26 0.57 -20.30
CA ILE A 81 -5.94 0.71 -18.89
C ILE A 81 -5.87 -0.72 -18.37
N THR A 82 -4.66 -1.29 -18.40
CA THR A 82 -4.38 -2.51 -17.67
C THR A 82 -4.60 -2.19 -16.19
N PRO A 83 -5.35 -3.01 -15.44
CA PRO A 83 -5.48 -2.80 -14.00
C PRO A 83 -4.07 -2.71 -13.43
N VAL A 84 -3.76 -1.57 -12.82
CA VAL A 84 -2.48 -1.36 -12.14
C VAL A 84 -2.44 -2.41 -11.04
N ASN A 85 -1.67 -3.46 -11.26
CA ASN A 85 -1.47 -4.51 -10.27
C ASN A 85 -0.93 -3.81 -9.00
N PRO A 86 -1.65 -3.86 -7.87
CA PRO A 86 -1.22 -3.18 -6.64
C PRO A 86 0.10 -3.74 -6.09
N PHE A 87 0.60 -4.85 -6.64
CA PHE A 87 1.92 -5.43 -6.35
C PHE A 87 2.98 -5.06 -7.40
N ARG A 88 2.91 -3.85 -7.96
CA ARG A 88 4.01 -3.36 -8.81
C ARG A 88 5.16 -2.94 -7.91
N PHE A 89 6.18 -3.80 -7.84
CA PHE A 89 7.51 -3.42 -7.40
C PHE A 89 8.08 -2.38 -8.37
N SER A 90 7.73 -1.09 -8.17
CA SER A 90 8.20 0.02 -8.98
C SER A 90 9.47 0.60 -8.35
N GLY A 91 10.61 -0.04 -8.59
CA GLY A 91 11.91 0.45 -8.18
C GLY A 91 13.00 -0.11 -9.08
N GLU A 92 13.94 0.73 -9.47
CA GLU A 92 15.20 0.27 -10.07
C GLU A 92 16.04 -0.39 -8.99
N ILE A 93 16.45 -1.65 -9.22
CA ILE A 93 17.39 -2.37 -8.36
C ILE A 93 18.81 -2.03 -8.81
N ALA A 94 19.63 -1.54 -7.88
CA ALA A 94 21.04 -1.31 -8.13
C ALA A 94 21.83 -2.62 -8.07
N GLU A 95 22.88 -2.73 -8.87
CA GLU A 95 23.81 -3.86 -8.75
C GLU A 95 24.51 -3.84 -7.38
N PHE A 96 24.63 -5.02 -6.76
CA PHE A 96 25.21 -5.13 -5.43
C PHE A 96 26.70 -4.80 -5.43
N ASP A 97 27.04 -3.74 -4.70
CA ASP A 97 28.43 -3.34 -4.45
C ASP A 97 28.72 -3.40 -2.94
N PRO A 98 29.61 -4.29 -2.48
CA PRO A 98 30.03 -4.38 -1.09
C PRO A 98 30.60 -3.06 -0.53
N LYS A 99 31.14 -2.18 -1.38
CA LYS A 99 31.72 -0.89 -0.94
C LYS A 99 30.67 0.12 -0.51
N LEU A 100 29.43 -0.04 -0.99
CA LEU A 100 28.31 0.81 -0.61
C LEU A 100 27.68 0.38 0.72
N LEU A 101 28.02 -0.81 1.23
CA LEU A 101 27.58 -1.26 2.53
C LEU A 101 28.27 -0.45 3.64
N PRO A 102 27.59 -0.22 4.78
CA PRO A 102 28.25 0.36 5.94
C PRO A 102 29.42 -0.53 6.39
N SER A 103 30.49 0.07 6.92
CA SER A 103 31.77 -0.60 7.23
C SER A 103 31.63 -1.83 8.15
N ASN A 104 30.62 -1.81 9.02
CA ASN A 104 30.25 -2.89 9.92
C ASN A 104 29.58 -4.10 9.23
N PHE A 105 29.26 -4.00 7.93
CA PHE A 105 28.69 -5.09 7.12
C PHE A 105 29.61 -5.57 6.01
N THR A 106 30.68 -4.83 5.71
CA THR A 106 31.56 -5.12 4.56
C THR A 106 32.31 -6.44 4.70
N GLU A 107 32.62 -6.85 5.94
CA GLU A 107 33.32 -8.11 6.25
C GLU A 107 32.39 -9.30 6.50
N LEU A 108 31.08 -9.08 6.60
CA LEU A 108 30.13 -10.14 6.87
C LEU A 108 29.84 -10.92 5.58
N GLU A 109 30.17 -12.20 5.55
CA GLU A 109 29.87 -13.06 4.39
C GLU A 109 28.37 -13.41 4.34
N ASP A 110 27.71 -13.43 5.49
CA ASP A 110 26.29 -13.75 5.63
C ASP A 110 25.38 -12.82 4.83
N ILE A 111 25.66 -11.50 4.83
CA ILE A 111 24.83 -10.53 4.08
C ILE A 111 24.96 -10.74 2.56
N LYS A 112 26.13 -11.18 2.08
CA LYS A 112 26.33 -11.51 0.66
C LYS A 112 25.60 -12.78 0.27
N LEU A 113 25.57 -13.78 1.15
CA LEU A 113 24.81 -15.01 0.95
C LEU A 113 23.30 -14.74 0.93
N VAL A 114 22.80 -13.92 1.86
CA VAL A 114 21.39 -13.49 1.89
C VAL A 114 21.04 -12.74 0.61
N TYR A 115 21.87 -11.79 0.17
CA TYR A 115 21.64 -11.08 -1.09
C TYR A 115 21.61 -12.03 -2.29
N SER A 116 22.61 -12.91 -2.41
CA SER A 116 22.71 -13.87 -3.53
C SER A 116 21.50 -14.81 -3.58
N PHE A 117 21.03 -15.23 -2.40
CA PHE A 117 19.83 -16.06 -2.27
C PHE A 117 18.57 -15.33 -2.76
N ILE A 118 18.40 -14.06 -2.39
CA ILE A 118 17.27 -13.22 -2.84
C ILE A 118 17.39 -12.95 -4.35
N LYS A 119 18.56 -12.61 -4.87
CA LYS A 119 18.78 -12.35 -6.31
C LYS A 119 18.48 -13.55 -7.19
N ASN A 120 18.83 -14.76 -6.74
CA ASN A 120 18.55 -15.99 -7.46
C ASN A 120 17.04 -16.32 -7.51
N LYS A 121 16.25 -15.77 -6.57
CA LYS A 121 14.82 -16.01 -6.43
C LYS A 121 14.05 -14.76 -6.86
N LYS A 122 13.41 -14.80 -8.03
CA LYS A 122 12.60 -13.67 -8.56
C LYS A 122 11.64 -13.03 -7.54
N ARG A 123 11.11 -13.81 -6.60
CA ARG A 123 10.29 -13.36 -5.49
C ARG A 123 10.45 -14.33 -4.32
N ILE A 124 10.64 -13.80 -3.12
CA ILE A 124 10.79 -14.61 -1.91
C ILE A 124 10.09 -13.97 -0.72
N SER A 125 9.57 -14.79 0.20
CA SER A 125 8.97 -14.32 1.45
C SER A 125 9.99 -14.26 2.59
N LYS A 126 9.78 -13.38 3.58
CA LYS A 126 10.63 -13.32 4.78
C LYS A 126 10.70 -14.65 5.54
N THR A 127 9.59 -15.39 5.58
CA THR A 127 9.49 -16.70 6.24
C THR A 127 10.37 -17.76 5.57
N GLU A 128 10.47 -17.74 4.24
CA GLU A 128 11.40 -18.60 3.49
C GLU A 128 12.85 -18.28 3.82
N ILE A 129 13.21 -17.00 3.94
CA ILE A 129 14.57 -16.58 4.30
C ILE A 129 14.91 -17.03 5.71
N TYR A 130 14.01 -16.85 6.69
CA TYR A 130 14.24 -17.31 8.06
C TYR A 130 14.38 -18.83 8.15
N SER A 131 13.69 -19.57 7.29
CA SER A 131 13.77 -21.04 7.25
C SER A 131 15.07 -21.52 6.63
N TYR A 132 15.57 -20.81 5.61
CA TYR A 132 16.83 -21.16 4.93
C TYR A 132 18.06 -20.79 5.78
N PHE A 133 18.05 -19.62 6.41
CA PHE A 133 19.13 -19.12 7.27
C PHE A 133 18.83 -19.40 8.75
N ASN A 134 18.58 -20.66 9.10
CA ASN A 134 18.31 -21.10 10.48
C ASN A 134 19.49 -20.85 11.44
N ASN A 135 20.71 -20.70 10.91
CA ASN A 135 21.93 -20.43 11.67
C ASN A 135 22.02 -18.96 12.14
N ILE A 136 21.19 -18.06 11.59
CA ILE A 136 21.21 -16.64 11.87
C ILE A 136 19.91 -16.26 12.58
N THR A 137 20.00 -15.47 13.63
CA THR A 137 18.83 -14.94 14.34
C THR A 137 17.96 -14.07 13.43
N LYS A 138 16.64 -14.13 13.58
CA LYS A 138 15.68 -13.38 12.75
C LYS A 138 15.94 -11.87 12.78
N GLU A 139 16.38 -11.36 13.92
CA GLU A 139 16.71 -9.96 14.15
C GLU A 139 17.87 -9.52 13.23
N VAL A 140 18.93 -10.33 13.15
CA VAL A 140 20.09 -10.06 12.29
C VAL A 140 19.71 -10.13 10.81
N ILE A 141 18.87 -11.10 10.42
CA ILE A 141 18.35 -11.17 9.04
C ILE A 141 17.55 -9.91 8.70
N ASN A 142 16.70 -9.44 9.61
CA ASN A 142 15.93 -8.21 9.41
C ASN A 142 16.85 -7.00 9.20
N ILE A 143 17.92 -6.90 9.99
CA ILE A 143 18.93 -5.85 9.82
C ILE A 143 19.57 -5.94 8.43
N TYR A 144 19.93 -7.13 7.97
CA TYR A 144 20.48 -7.32 6.62
C TYR A 144 19.49 -6.88 5.53
N LEU A 145 18.23 -7.29 5.63
CA LEU A 145 17.18 -6.91 4.69
C LEU A 145 16.96 -5.39 4.66
N ASP A 146 16.96 -4.74 5.81
CA ASP A 146 16.83 -3.28 5.91
C ASP A 146 18.01 -2.56 5.24
N VAL A 147 19.24 -3.03 5.45
CA VAL A 147 20.44 -2.46 4.81
C VAL A 147 20.38 -2.63 3.30
N LEU A 148 20.06 -3.83 2.81
CA LEU A 148 19.95 -4.13 1.38
C LEU A 148 18.84 -3.30 0.72
N HIS A 149 17.70 -3.13 1.40
CA HIS A 149 16.58 -2.33 0.92
C HIS A 149 16.92 -0.83 0.87
N ARG A 150 17.53 -0.27 1.94
CA ARG A 150 17.96 1.14 1.98
C ARG A 150 18.96 1.48 0.88
N LYS A 151 19.84 0.53 0.54
CA LYS A 151 20.82 0.68 -0.54
C LYS A 151 20.26 0.35 -1.92
N LYS A 152 18.97 0.03 -2.02
CA LYS A 152 18.26 -0.34 -3.25
C LYS A 152 18.84 -1.56 -3.96
N PHE A 153 19.48 -2.47 -3.23
CA PHE A 153 19.93 -3.76 -3.77
C PHE A 153 18.81 -4.78 -3.85
N ILE A 154 17.78 -4.62 -3.01
CA ILE A 154 16.56 -5.42 -3.04
C ILE A 154 15.36 -4.49 -2.85
N LEU A 155 14.20 -4.92 -3.34
CA LEU A 155 12.91 -4.29 -3.04
C LEU A 155 12.20 -5.11 -1.98
N MET A 156 11.68 -4.43 -0.96
CA MET A 156 10.93 -5.04 0.12
C MET A 156 9.55 -4.40 0.18
N GLU A 157 8.51 -5.20 0.01
CA GLU A 157 7.11 -4.77 0.12
C GLU A 157 6.38 -5.70 1.10
N GLY A 158 6.19 -5.23 2.33
CA GLY A 158 5.65 -6.04 3.43
C GLY A 158 6.53 -7.25 3.76
N ASP A 159 6.01 -8.44 3.49
CA ASP A 159 6.71 -9.72 3.72
C ASP A 159 7.38 -10.29 2.47
N LEU A 160 7.27 -9.60 1.33
CA LEU A 160 7.79 -10.04 0.05
C LEU A 160 9.03 -9.24 -0.34
N LEU A 161 9.99 -9.96 -0.91
CA LEU A 161 11.31 -9.46 -1.28
C LEU A 161 11.61 -9.84 -2.73
N ILE A 162 12.24 -8.91 -3.45
CA ILE A 162 12.74 -9.09 -4.83
C ILE A 162 14.17 -8.57 -4.88
N GLY A 163 15.09 -9.34 -5.49
CA GLY A 163 16.49 -8.97 -5.69
C GLY A 163 16.90 -8.90 -7.15
#